data_AF-A0A955WZU4-F1
#
_entry.id   AF-A0A955WZU4-F1
#
_cell.length_a   1.000
_cell.length_b   1.000
_cell.length_c   1.000
_cell.angle_alpha   90.00
_cell.angle_beta   90.00
_cell.angle_gamma   90.00
#
_symmetry.space_group_name_H-M   'P 1'
#
loop_
_entity.id
_entity.type
_entity.pdbx_description
1 polymer ?
#
loop_
_entity_poly.entity_id
_entity_poly.type
_entity_poly.pdbx_seq_one_letter_code
_entity_poly.pdbx_strand_id
1 'polypeptide(L)'
;VRGHAVDVCLSAPEVGGRACLGACRLANACQDEADVIDCLDACGDGRLGTGPTVAYLAGQTCFASDPNGACAALGDCPPAGPADCAAWCDAQVACGLPRPDCEARCAADPLATLRAHTQGACLADADGDCGAVRACVTGGVDDRVDTSQANFCRLYQRCGARLELPCEDFYNIARQEGGDGDAVVACMIRSLEAGCPEFEWDLFEQCIEQGRGVDPRRARCDALCDLRGLCEGLGPDADLRACKTRCALDFGPNGAPEAQARRAEAALACDDAWTCVELNTCVAESAPETQCQRFCDARLACGADLDRAECLAACGARFDYDRATAWRGCVRQAGEDCAAVAACRPPPAPDCSDWCATGRRCGLVGDDCERACDDADFA
;
A
#
# COMPACT_ATOMS: atom_id res chain seq x y z
N VAL A 1 38.15 4.28 15.45
CA VAL A 1 37.38 3.75 14.31
C VAL A 1 35.91 3.51 14.68
N ARG A 2 35.59 2.94 15.86
CA ARG A 2 34.20 2.74 16.36
C ARG A 2 33.30 4.00 16.46
N GLY A 3 33.86 5.19 16.64
CA GLY A 3 33.05 6.42 16.73
C GLY A 3 32.47 6.92 15.40
N HIS A 4 33.03 6.48 14.25
CA HIS A 4 32.64 7.06 12.96
C HIS A 4 31.37 6.45 12.35
N ALA A 5 31.04 5.18 12.64
CA ALA A 5 29.88 4.51 12.07
C ALA A 5 28.57 4.87 12.80
N VAL A 6 28.60 5.01 14.13
CA VAL A 6 27.49 5.56 14.92
C VAL A 6 27.15 7.00 14.49
N ASP A 7 28.16 7.84 14.32
CA ASP A 7 27.94 9.21 13.83
C ASP A 7 27.39 9.20 12.40
N VAL A 8 27.79 8.28 11.52
CA VAL A 8 27.19 8.13 10.18
C VAL A 8 25.75 7.64 10.25
N CYS A 9 25.39 6.68 11.11
CA CYS A 9 24.00 6.24 11.29
C CYS A 9 23.10 7.33 11.88
N LEU A 10 23.62 8.14 12.81
CA LEU A 10 22.87 9.21 13.48
C LEU A 10 22.84 10.53 12.68
N SER A 11 23.82 10.76 11.80
CA SER A 11 23.89 11.94 10.93
C SER A 11 23.44 11.68 9.49
N ALA A 12 23.24 10.42 9.09
CA ALA A 12 22.60 10.08 7.82
C ALA A 12 21.15 10.61 7.81
N PRO A 13 20.74 11.36 6.77
CA PRO A 13 19.39 11.92 6.66
C PRO A 13 18.25 10.88 6.49
N GLU A 14 18.58 9.58 6.48
CA GLU A 14 17.74 8.51 5.97
C GLU A 14 16.91 7.77 7.03
N VAL A 15 15.82 7.16 6.55
CA VAL A 15 14.99 6.19 7.29
C VAL A 15 15.84 5.03 7.80
N GLY A 16 16.86 4.58 7.05
CA GLY A 16 17.76 3.48 7.43
C GLY A 16 18.54 3.70 8.74
N GLY A 17 18.99 4.93 9.03
CA GLY A 17 19.69 5.26 10.28
C GLY A 17 18.78 5.24 11.51
N ARG A 18 17.56 5.79 11.38
CA ARG A 18 16.54 5.76 12.46
C ARG A 18 15.91 4.39 12.64
N ALA A 19 15.70 3.67 11.54
CA ALA A 19 15.29 2.28 11.45
C ALA A 19 16.24 1.37 12.22
N CYS A 20 17.53 1.45 11.90
CA CYS A 20 18.55 0.68 12.58
C CYS A 20 18.67 1.10 14.06
N LEU A 21 18.61 2.40 14.36
CA LEU A 21 18.58 2.88 15.75
C LEU A 21 17.37 2.35 16.53
N GLY A 22 16.19 2.29 15.92
CA GLY A 22 14.99 1.70 16.51
C GLY A 22 15.17 0.22 16.78
N ALA A 23 15.59 -0.55 15.76
CA ALA A 23 15.83 -1.98 15.86
C ALA A 23 16.91 -2.32 16.90
N CYS A 24 18.04 -1.61 16.91
CA CYS A 24 19.12 -1.82 17.87
C CYS A 24 18.72 -1.44 19.29
N ARG A 25 17.94 -0.37 19.48
CA ARG A 25 17.39 -0.01 20.81
C ARG A 25 16.39 -1.03 21.30
N LEU A 26 15.53 -1.55 20.42
CA LEU A 26 14.53 -2.56 20.76
C LEU A 26 15.18 -3.92 21.07
N ALA A 27 16.15 -4.34 20.27
CA ALA A 27 16.96 -5.53 20.51
C ALA A 27 17.70 -5.44 21.85
N ASN A 28 18.30 -4.28 22.16
CA ASN A 28 18.94 -4.05 23.46
C ASN A 28 17.95 -4.01 24.63
N ALA A 29 16.76 -3.42 24.43
CA ALA A 29 15.72 -3.37 25.46
C ALA A 29 15.12 -4.75 25.76
N CYS A 30 15.17 -5.68 24.81
CA CYS A 30 14.56 -7.01 24.92
C CYS A 30 15.56 -8.15 25.17
N GLN A 31 16.82 -7.97 24.80
CA GLN A 31 17.91 -8.91 25.06
C GLN A 31 18.99 -8.14 25.82
N ASP A 32 19.06 -8.34 27.14
CA ASP A 32 19.94 -7.66 28.12
C ASP A 32 21.47 -7.71 27.83
N GLU A 33 21.90 -8.15 26.63
CA GLU A 33 23.30 -8.40 26.26
C GLU A 33 23.75 -7.81 24.91
N ALA A 34 22.88 -7.23 24.08
CA ALA A 34 23.32 -6.67 22.79
C ALA A 34 23.73 -5.20 22.92
N ASP A 35 25.02 -4.86 22.82
CA ASP A 35 25.48 -3.46 22.79
C ASP A 35 24.87 -2.73 21.58
N VAL A 36 24.05 -1.71 21.84
CA VAL A 36 23.42 -0.85 20.81
C VAL A 36 24.47 -0.31 19.84
N ILE A 37 25.68 -0.04 20.32
CA ILE A 37 26.79 0.47 19.50
C ILE A 37 27.29 -0.61 18.54
N ASP A 38 27.46 -1.86 18.97
CA ASP A 38 27.90 -2.96 18.08
C ASP A 38 26.81 -3.29 17.03
N CYS A 39 25.53 -3.18 17.41
CA CYS A 39 24.40 -3.31 16.49
C CYS A 39 24.37 -2.19 15.45
N LEU A 40 24.61 -0.94 15.88
CA LEU A 40 24.66 0.21 14.97
C LEU A 40 25.90 0.19 14.07
N ASP A 41 27.05 -0.25 14.56
CA ASP A 41 28.27 -0.45 13.76
C ASP A 41 28.04 -1.52 12.68
N ALA A 42 27.34 -2.62 13.00
CA ALA A 42 26.96 -3.65 12.03
C ALA A 42 26.02 -3.11 10.93
N CYS A 43 25.14 -2.17 11.26
CA CYS A 43 24.32 -1.45 10.27
C CYS A 43 25.12 -0.43 9.44
N GLY A 44 25.93 0.41 10.10
CA GLY A 44 26.62 1.54 9.50
C GLY A 44 27.75 1.16 8.55
N ASP A 45 28.38 -0.01 8.74
CA ASP A 45 29.51 -0.48 7.93
C ASP A 45 29.13 -0.92 6.49
N GLY A 46 27.86 -0.78 6.07
CA GLY A 46 27.42 -1.17 4.72
C GLY A 46 27.57 -2.67 4.42
N ARG A 47 27.90 -3.48 5.44
CA ARG A 47 27.83 -4.95 5.39
C ARG A 47 26.42 -5.46 5.23
N LEU A 48 25.45 -4.58 5.39
CA LEU A 48 24.06 -4.83 5.16
C LEU A 48 23.72 -4.53 3.68
N GLY A 49 23.90 -5.53 2.81
CA GLY A 49 23.38 -5.51 1.44
C GLY A 49 21.85 -5.51 1.37
N THR A 50 21.26 -5.85 0.21
CA THR A 50 19.80 -5.94 0.03
C THR A 50 19.07 -6.78 1.09
N GLY A 51 19.70 -7.86 1.59
CA GLY A 51 19.10 -8.76 2.59
C GLY A 51 18.66 -8.06 3.90
N PRO A 52 19.49 -7.24 4.53
CA PRO A 52 19.10 -6.52 5.75
C PRO A 52 18.13 -5.34 5.57
N THR A 53 18.07 -4.68 4.41
CA THR A 53 16.95 -3.77 4.09
C THR A 53 15.64 -4.56 4.00
N VAL A 54 15.70 -5.74 3.38
CA VAL A 54 14.58 -6.69 3.34
C VAL A 54 14.20 -7.17 4.75
N ALA A 55 15.18 -7.55 5.57
CA ALA A 55 14.95 -7.94 6.96
C ALA A 55 14.29 -6.83 7.79
N TYR A 56 14.71 -5.59 7.58
CA TYR A 56 14.12 -4.43 8.23
C TYR A 56 12.67 -4.18 7.78
N LEU A 57 12.39 -4.18 6.47
CA LEU A 57 11.03 -4.00 5.97
C LEU A 57 10.11 -5.14 6.43
N ALA A 58 10.60 -6.38 6.42
CA ALA A 58 9.87 -7.53 6.97
C ALA A 58 9.60 -7.37 8.47
N GLY A 59 10.60 -6.91 9.22
CA GLY A 59 10.46 -6.57 10.63
C GLY A 59 9.43 -5.45 10.85
N GLN A 60 9.48 -4.37 10.07
CA GLN A 60 8.50 -3.28 10.14
C GLN A 60 7.08 -3.74 9.87
N THR A 61 6.87 -4.61 8.86
CA THR A 61 5.56 -5.21 8.60
C THR A 61 5.10 -6.06 9.78
N CYS A 62 6.01 -6.87 10.36
CA CYS A 62 5.72 -7.68 11.55
C CYS A 62 5.40 -6.83 12.80
N PHE A 63 6.07 -5.67 12.97
CA PHE A 63 5.80 -4.72 14.06
C PHE A 63 4.55 -3.87 13.84
N ALA A 64 4.22 -3.52 12.60
CA ALA A 64 2.99 -2.81 12.29
C ALA A 64 1.76 -3.65 12.65
N SER A 65 1.91 -4.98 12.63
CA SER A 65 0.92 -5.93 13.15
C SER A 65 0.94 -6.13 14.67
N ASP A 66 1.88 -5.56 15.44
CA ASP A 66 1.86 -5.53 16.92
C ASP A 66 2.37 -4.19 17.50
N PRO A 67 1.49 -3.19 17.66
CA PRO A 67 1.86 -1.85 18.12
C PRO A 67 2.25 -1.79 19.61
N ASN A 68 2.02 -2.84 20.39
CA ASN A 68 2.29 -2.85 21.84
C ASN A 68 3.70 -3.31 22.19
N GLY A 69 4.53 -3.71 21.21
CA GLY A 69 5.98 -3.84 21.38
C GLY A 69 6.38 -4.80 22.51
N ALA A 70 5.64 -5.88 22.75
CA ALA A 70 6.04 -6.86 23.73
C ALA A 70 7.32 -7.56 23.22
N CYS A 71 8.38 -7.61 24.04
CA CYS A 71 9.61 -8.33 23.71
C CYS A 71 9.40 -9.81 23.32
N ALA A 72 8.23 -10.38 23.61
CA ALA A 72 7.80 -11.69 23.13
C ALA A 72 7.58 -11.73 21.61
N ALA A 73 6.95 -10.69 21.03
CA ALA A 73 6.73 -10.57 19.59
C ALA A 73 8.04 -10.43 18.80
N LEU A 74 9.11 -9.95 19.43
CA LEU A 74 10.47 -9.97 18.85
C LEU A 74 11.07 -11.38 18.71
N GLY A 75 10.62 -12.33 19.54
CA GLY A 75 10.98 -13.74 19.40
C GLY A 75 10.16 -14.46 18.33
N ASP A 76 8.91 -14.02 18.14
CA ASP A 76 7.95 -14.58 17.18
C ASP A 76 8.01 -13.93 15.79
N CYS A 77 8.50 -12.70 15.68
CA CYS A 77 8.99 -12.11 14.43
C CYS A 77 10.35 -12.75 14.18
N PRO A 78 10.46 -13.82 13.36
CA PRO A 78 11.72 -14.49 13.18
C PRO A 78 12.75 -13.45 12.75
N PRO A 79 13.96 -13.41 13.35
CA PRO A 79 15.04 -12.62 12.78
C PRO A 79 15.09 -13.04 11.33
N ALA A 80 14.83 -12.11 10.40
CA ALA A 80 14.61 -12.47 9.00
C ALA A 80 15.74 -13.40 8.59
N GLY A 81 15.41 -14.69 8.48
CA GLY A 81 16.39 -15.69 8.12
C GLY A 81 16.86 -15.38 6.70
N PRO A 82 17.66 -16.23 6.06
CA PRO A 82 17.53 -16.28 4.61
C PRO A 82 16.04 -16.54 4.29
N ALA A 83 15.44 -15.77 3.38
CA ALA A 83 14.11 -16.09 2.88
C ALA A 83 14.11 -17.56 2.46
N ASP A 84 13.21 -18.37 3.01
CA ASP A 84 13.05 -19.75 2.58
C ASP A 84 12.25 -19.78 1.27
N CYS A 85 12.88 -19.21 0.23
CA CYS A 85 12.36 -19.17 -1.11
C CYS A 85 11.98 -20.57 -1.60
N ALA A 86 12.70 -21.61 -1.16
CA ALA A 86 12.40 -23.00 -1.48
C ALA A 86 11.06 -23.42 -0.85
N ALA A 87 10.89 -23.28 0.47
CA ALA A 87 9.64 -23.62 1.14
C ALA A 87 8.43 -22.84 0.60
N TRP A 88 8.60 -21.54 0.31
CA TRP A 88 7.55 -20.70 -0.27
C TRP A 88 7.17 -21.13 -1.69
N CYS A 89 8.16 -21.48 -2.52
CA CYS A 89 7.92 -21.98 -3.88
C CYS A 89 7.29 -23.38 -3.87
N ASP A 90 7.74 -24.27 -2.99
CA ASP A 90 7.17 -25.60 -2.81
C ASP A 90 5.70 -25.55 -2.39
N ALA A 91 5.32 -24.66 -1.47
CA ALA A 91 3.94 -24.47 -1.05
C ALA A 91 3.02 -24.04 -2.21
N GLN A 92 3.49 -23.16 -3.10
CA GLN A 92 2.74 -22.76 -4.29
C GLN A 92 2.61 -23.87 -5.32
N VAL A 93 3.69 -24.60 -5.59
CA VAL A 93 3.69 -25.73 -6.52
C VAL A 93 2.76 -26.83 -6.00
N ALA A 94 2.79 -27.13 -4.70
CA ALA A 94 1.88 -28.07 -4.06
C ALA A 94 0.40 -27.68 -4.25
N CYS A 95 0.12 -26.37 -4.36
CA CYS A 95 -1.21 -25.82 -4.60
C CYS A 95 -1.53 -25.54 -6.08
N GLY A 96 -0.71 -26.04 -7.00
CA GLY A 96 -0.93 -25.92 -8.44
C GLY A 96 -0.83 -24.49 -8.96
N LEU A 97 -0.14 -23.59 -8.24
CA LEU A 97 0.14 -22.23 -8.68
C LEU A 97 1.40 -22.26 -9.57
N PRO A 98 1.28 -22.03 -10.90
CA PRO A 98 2.41 -22.16 -11.80
C PRO A 98 3.36 -20.97 -11.63
N ARG A 99 4.60 -21.23 -11.19
CA ARG A 99 5.71 -20.27 -11.27
C ARG A 99 7.00 -20.94 -11.75
N PRO A 100 7.31 -20.90 -13.06
CA PRO A 100 8.64 -21.30 -13.52
C PRO A 100 9.71 -20.41 -12.86
N ASP A 101 10.82 -21.04 -12.46
CA ASP A 101 12.00 -20.39 -11.87
C ASP A 101 11.75 -19.63 -10.56
N CYS A 102 10.73 -20.04 -9.79
CA CYS A 102 10.30 -19.38 -8.56
C CYS A 102 11.45 -19.14 -7.56
N GLU A 103 12.25 -20.17 -7.25
CA GLU A 103 13.36 -20.05 -6.28
C GLU A 103 14.45 -19.09 -6.77
N ALA A 104 14.85 -19.24 -8.04
CA ALA A 104 15.89 -18.42 -8.64
C ALA A 104 15.49 -16.93 -8.72
N ARG A 105 14.21 -16.65 -9.02
CA ARG A 105 13.67 -15.29 -9.03
C ARG A 105 13.51 -14.73 -7.63
N CYS A 106 13.11 -15.55 -6.65
CA CYS A 106 12.99 -15.15 -5.26
C CYS A 106 14.33 -14.73 -4.65
N ALA A 107 15.40 -15.50 -4.89
CA ALA A 107 16.73 -15.22 -4.34
C ALA A 107 17.46 -14.07 -5.03
N ALA A 108 17.14 -13.78 -6.30
CA ALA A 108 17.80 -12.73 -7.08
C ALA A 108 17.10 -11.36 -7.01
N ASP A 109 15.85 -11.32 -6.56
CA ASP A 109 15.03 -10.11 -6.53
C ASP A 109 14.73 -9.70 -5.07
N PRO A 110 15.12 -8.48 -4.64
CA PRO A 110 14.99 -8.08 -3.25
C PRO A 110 13.52 -7.94 -2.82
N LEU A 111 12.61 -7.56 -3.72
CA LEU A 111 11.19 -7.50 -3.42
C LEU A 111 10.61 -8.90 -3.26
N ALA A 112 10.99 -9.84 -4.12
CA ALA A 112 10.56 -11.23 -3.99
C ALA A 112 11.07 -11.86 -2.68
N THR A 113 12.31 -11.53 -2.26
CA THR A 113 12.85 -11.91 -0.95
C THR A 113 12.03 -11.31 0.20
N LEU A 114 11.69 -10.02 0.13
CA LEU A 114 10.85 -9.33 1.12
C LEU A 114 9.48 -9.99 1.25
N ARG A 115 8.85 -10.30 0.13
CA ARG A 115 7.53 -10.91 0.13
C ARG A 115 7.54 -12.34 0.64
N ALA A 116 8.55 -13.13 0.28
CA ALA A 116 8.74 -14.47 0.84
C ALA A 116 8.92 -14.41 2.37
N HIS A 117 9.59 -13.37 2.89
CA HIS A 117 9.67 -13.14 4.33
C HIS A 117 8.33 -12.78 4.96
N THR A 118 7.65 -11.76 4.46
CA THR A 118 6.41 -11.27 5.08
C THR A 118 5.26 -12.26 4.95
N GLN A 119 5.25 -13.09 3.90
CA GLN A 119 4.24 -14.12 3.71
C GLN A 119 4.62 -15.49 4.26
N GLY A 120 5.88 -15.70 4.66
CA GLY A 120 6.34 -16.98 5.21
C GLY A 120 5.58 -17.39 6.47
N ALA A 121 5.25 -16.43 7.34
CA ALA A 121 4.40 -16.67 8.52
C ALA A 121 2.98 -17.11 8.12
N CYS A 122 2.38 -16.42 7.15
CA CYS A 122 1.06 -16.76 6.61
C CYS A 122 1.03 -18.19 6.02
N LEU A 123 2.11 -18.60 5.33
CA LEU A 123 2.22 -19.96 4.81
C LEU A 123 2.43 -21.02 5.90
N ALA A 124 3.13 -20.70 6.98
CA ALA A 124 3.30 -21.59 8.11
C ALA A 124 1.93 -21.89 8.77
N ASP A 125 1.08 -20.87 8.88
CA ASP A 125 -0.28 -21.00 9.43
C ASP A 125 -1.26 -21.69 8.48
N ALA A 126 -0.99 -21.65 7.17
CA ALA A 126 -1.85 -22.27 6.17
C ALA A 126 -1.88 -23.81 6.26
N ASP A 127 -0.88 -24.46 6.90
CA ASP A 127 -0.79 -25.92 7.11
C ASP A 127 -1.09 -26.76 5.85
N GLY A 128 -0.70 -26.26 4.67
CA GLY A 128 -0.94 -26.90 3.38
C GLY A 128 -2.35 -26.75 2.79
N ASP A 129 -3.24 -25.97 3.42
CA ASP A 129 -4.53 -25.59 2.83
C ASP A 129 -4.31 -24.65 1.64
N CYS A 130 -4.58 -25.15 0.43
CA CYS A 130 -4.38 -24.40 -0.79
C CYS A 130 -5.30 -23.20 -0.98
N GLY A 131 -6.41 -23.11 -0.25
CA GLY A 131 -7.21 -21.90 -0.16
C GLY A 131 -6.49 -20.82 0.65
N ALA A 132 -5.94 -21.19 1.81
CA ALA A 132 -5.17 -20.29 2.67
C ALA A 132 -3.84 -19.87 2.02
N VAL A 133 -3.09 -20.82 1.43
CA VAL A 133 -1.86 -20.53 0.65
C VAL A 133 -2.16 -19.57 -0.49
N ARG A 134 -3.28 -19.77 -1.22
CA ARG A 134 -3.67 -18.85 -2.30
C ARG A 134 -3.99 -17.46 -1.76
N ALA A 135 -4.73 -17.35 -0.66
CA ALA A 135 -5.02 -16.09 0.01
C ALA A 135 -3.74 -15.36 0.42
N CYS A 136 -2.79 -16.06 1.06
CA CYS A 136 -1.48 -15.52 1.42
C CYS A 136 -0.70 -15.00 0.19
N VAL A 137 -0.65 -15.79 -0.88
CA VAL A 137 0.18 -15.51 -2.07
C VAL A 137 -0.39 -14.40 -2.95
N THR A 138 -1.71 -14.30 -3.09
CA THR A 138 -2.32 -13.27 -3.96
C THR A 138 -2.39 -11.90 -3.31
N GLY A 139 -1.80 -11.70 -2.13
CA GLY A 139 -1.98 -10.47 -1.33
C GLY A 139 -3.43 -10.28 -0.87
N GLY A 140 -4.29 -11.25 -1.18
CA GLY A 140 -5.66 -11.32 -0.74
C GLY A 140 -5.69 -12.03 0.60
N VAL A 141 -5.04 -11.45 1.61
CA VAL A 141 -5.76 -11.41 2.87
C VAL A 141 -7.08 -10.76 2.47
N ASP A 142 -8.21 -11.46 2.62
CA ASP A 142 -9.49 -10.77 2.57
C ASP A 142 -9.43 -9.82 3.76
N ASP A 143 -8.81 -8.65 3.55
CA ASP A 143 -8.54 -7.60 4.53
C ASP A 143 -9.85 -6.99 5.04
N ARG A 144 -10.98 -7.55 4.57
CA ARG A 144 -12.24 -7.63 5.28
C ARG A 144 -12.05 -8.43 6.56
N VAL A 145 -11.36 -7.78 7.49
CA VAL A 145 -11.56 -7.95 8.92
C VAL A 145 -13.07 -8.06 9.13
N ASP A 146 -13.54 -9.17 9.73
CA ASP A 146 -14.94 -9.32 10.10
C ASP A 146 -15.27 -8.24 11.12
N THR A 147 -15.79 -7.10 10.63
CA THR A 147 -16.13 -5.94 11.43
C THR A 147 -17.44 -6.14 12.19
N SER A 148 -17.99 -7.36 12.26
CA SER A 148 -19.17 -7.63 13.08
C SER A 148 -18.89 -7.34 14.56
N GLN A 149 -19.91 -6.80 15.23
CA GLN A 149 -19.89 -6.59 16.68
C GLN A 149 -19.58 -7.88 17.45
N ALA A 150 -20.03 -9.04 16.95
CA ALA A 150 -19.74 -10.34 17.55
C ALA A 150 -18.23 -10.67 17.52
N ASN A 151 -17.55 -10.42 16.40
CA ASN A 151 -16.11 -10.64 16.31
C ASN A 151 -15.33 -9.68 17.21
N PHE A 152 -15.65 -8.39 17.13
CA PHE A 152 -15.03 -7.36 17.98
C PHE A 152 -15.19 -7.70 19.47
N CYS A 153 -16.42 -7.96 19.92
CA CYS A 153 -16.70 -8.29 21.32
C CYS A 153 -16.01 -9.57 21.79
N ARG A 154 -15.92 -10.58 20.92
CA ARG A 154 -15.17 -11.82 21.22
C ARG A 154 -13.69 -11.52 21.50
N LEU A 155 -13.06 -10.69 20.67
CA LEU A 155 -11.65 -10.31 20.83
C LEU A 155 -11.44 -9.39 22.04
N TYR A 156 -12.29 -8.37 22.18
CA TYR A 156 -12.30 -7.45 23.32
C TYR A 156 -12.43 -8.19 24.66
N GLN A 157 -13.32 -9.17 24.75
CA GLN A 157 -13.51 -9.97 25.97
C GLN A 157 -12.32 -10.89 26.29
N ARG A 158 -11.51 -11.29 25.30
CA ARG A 158 -10.27 -12.06 25.56
C ARG A 158 -9.25 -11.25 26.34
N CYS A 159 -9.28 -9.92 26.22
CA CYS A 159 -8.43 -9.01 26.98
C CYS A 159 -8.82 -8.84 28.45
N GLY A 160 -9.95 -9.43 28.85
CA GLY A 160 -10.36 -9.53 30.24
C GLY A 160 -10.88 -8.22 30.85
N ALA A 161 -11.01 -8.21 32.18
CA ALA A 161 -11.66 -7.15 32.95
C ALA A 161 -10.88 -5.83 33.07
N ARG A 162 -9.87 -5.61 32.22
CA ARG A 162 -9.11 -4.36 32.20
C ARG A 162 -9.82 -3.23 31.47
N LEU A 163 -10.86 -3.57 30.72
CA LEU A 163 -11.58 -2.61 29.90
C LEU A 163 -12.92 -2.27 30.57
N GLU A 164 -13.13 -0.99 30.88
CA GLU A 164 -14.21 -0.51 31.75
C GLU A 164 -15.56 -0.41 31.01
N LEU A 165 -15.53 -0.14 29.71
CA LEU A 165 -16.71 -0.03 28.87
C LEU A 165 -17.24 -1.40 28.43
N PRO A 166 -18.57 -1.61 28.48
CA PRO A 166 -19.20 -2.76 27.83
C PRO A 166 -18.82 -2.79 26.34
N CYS A 167 -18.44 -3.96 25.81
CA CYS A 167 -17.93 -4.06 24.44
C CYS A 167 -18.93 -3.52 23.39
N GLU A 168 -20.23 -3.69 23.64
CA GLU A 168 -21.29 -3.24 22.73
C GLU A 168 -21.30 -1.71 22.63
N ASP A 169 -21.17 -1.03 23.77
CA ASP A 169 -21.11 0.43 23.83
C ASP A 169 -19.84 0.95 23.17
N PHE A 170 -18.70 0.33 23.47
CA PHE A 170 -17.41 0.72 22.90
C PHE A 170 -17.33 0.50 21.38
N TYR A 171 -17.88 -0.62 20.88
CA TYR A 171 -18.04 -0.86 19.44
C TYR A 171 -18.92 0.20 18.77
N ASN A 172 -20.04 0.57 19.40
CA ASN A 172 -20.94 1.58 18.87
C ASN A 172 -20.28 2.97 18.83
N ILE A 173 -19.49 3.31 19.85
CA ILE A 173 -18.69 4.54 19.90
C ILE A 173 -17.65 4.55 18.76
N ALA A 174 -16.90 3.45 18.57
CA ALA A 174 -15.94 3.27 17.47
C ALA A 174 -16.57 3.50 16.08
N ARG A 175 -17.78 3.00 15.86
CA ARG A 175 -18.49 3.20 14.59
C ARG A 175 -19.01 4.62 14.37
N GLN A 176 -19.29 5.38 15.43
CA GLN A 176 -19.94 6.69 15.32
C GLN A 176 -18.95 7.87 15.29
N GLU A 177 -17.79 7.74 15.94
CA GLU A 177 -16.86 8.85 16.19
C GLU A 177 -15.72 9.00 15.15
N GLY A 178 -15.61 8.04 14.22
CA GLY A 178 -14.70 8.07 13.07
C GLY A 178 -15.43 8.44 11.78
N GLY A 179 -14.80 9.23 10.90
CA GLY A 179 -15.37 9.58 9.59
C GLY A 179 -15.66 8.35 8.72
N ASP A 180 -14.90 7.27 8.94
CA ASP A 180 -15.17 5.92 8.44
C ASP A 180 -15.18 4.94 9.63
N GLY A 181 -16.36 4.70 10.21
CA GLY A 181 -16.52 3.83 11.36
C GLY A 181 -16.12 2.37 11.12
N ASP A 182 -16.18 1.90 9.87
CA ASP A 182 -15.79 0.53 9.52
C ASP A 182 -14.27 0.39 9.49
N ALA A 183 -13.56 1.41 9.00
CA ALA A 183 -12.11 1.46 9.05
C ALA A 183 -11.58 1.53 10.51
N VAL A 184 -12.22 2.31 11.38
CA VAL A 184 -11.87 2.39 12.81
C VAL A 184 -12.05 1.02 13.48
N VAL A 185 -13.20 0.37 13.29
CA VAL A 185 -13.45 -0.96 13.86
C VAL A 185 -12.46 -2.00 13.32
N ALA A 186 -12.16 -1.98 12.02
CA ALA A 186 -11.17 -2.88 11.44
C ALA A 186 -9.76 -2.68 12.03
N CYS A 187 -9.35 -1.42 12.27
CA CYS A 187 -8.11 -1.11 12.98
C CYS A 187 -8.09 -1.68 14.40
N MET A 188 -9.20 -1.50 15.14
CA MET A 188 -9.27 -1.93 16.52
C MET A 188 -9.29 -3.46 16.64
N ILE A 189 -9.96 -4.15 15.72
CA ILE A 189 -9.93 -5.62 15.65
C ILE A 189 -8.50 -6.12 15.41
N ARG A 190 -7.79 -5.58 14.41
CA ARG A 190 -6.39 -5.96 14.14
C ARG A 190 -5.51 -5.73 15.36
N SER A 191 -5.69 -4.61 16.05
CA SER A 191 -4.95 -4.29 17.26
C SER A 191 -5.26 -5.26 18.41
N LEU A 192 -6.53 -5.67 18.58
CA LEU A 192 -6.93 -6.68 19.59
C LEU A 192 -6.46 -8.09 19.24
N GLU A 193 -6.35 -8.43 17.95
CA GLU A 193 -5.74 -9.69 17.48
C GLU A 193 -4.23 -9.73 17.75
N ALA A 194 -3.57 -8.57 17.60
CA ALA A 194 -2.16 -8.40 17.89
C ALA A 194 -1.84 -8.50 19.39
N GLY A 195 -2.69 -7.93 20.23
CA GLY A 195 -2.47 -7.94 21.67
C GLY A 195 -3.48 -7.08 22.42
N CYS A 196 -3.53 -7.30 23.73
CA CYS A 196 -4.47 -6.56 24.57
C CYS A 196 -3.88 -5.21 24.97
N PRO A 197 -4.53 -4.08 24.62
CA PRO A 197 -4.07 -2.77 25.04
C PRO A 197 -4.16 -2.65 26.57
N GLU A 198 -3.39 -1.70 27.13
CA GLU A 198 -3.46 -1.41 28.56
C GLU A 198 -4.80 -0.75 28.93
N PHE A 199 -5.32 0.11 28.06
CA PHE A 199 -6.60 0.82 28.22
C PHE A 199 -7.41 0.81 26.91
N GLU A 200 -8.75 0.72 26.97
CA GLU A 200 -9.57 0.76 25.74
C GLU A 200 -9.46 2.12 25.03
N TRP A 201 -9.19 3.19 25.77
CA TRP A 201 -9.13 4.52 25.19
C TRP A 201 -7.89 4.74 24.32
N ASP A 202 -6.77 4.07 24.63
CA ASP A 202 -5.57 4.11 23.77
C ASP A 202 -5.83 3.42 22.43
N LEU A 203 -6.55 2.28 22.46
CA LEU A 203 -6.98 1.57 21.26
C LEU A 203 -7.90 2.45 20.40
N PHE A 204 -8.83 3.15 21.03
CA PHE A 204 -9.74 4.06 20.37
C PHE A 204 -9.00 5.28 19.80
N GLU A 205 -8.20 5.98 20.60
CA GLU A 205 -7.42 7.15 20.16
C GLU A 205 -6.42 6.79 19.07
N GLN A 206 -5.69 5.67 19.17
CA GLN A 206 -4.80 5.23 18.11
C GLN A 206 -5.57 4.99 16.79
N CYS A 207 -6.68 4.26 16.84
CA CYS A 207 -7.46 3.94 15.64
C CYS A 207 -8.31 5.11 15.14
N ILE A 208 -8.65 6.07 15.99
CA ILE A 208 -9.31 7.32 15.62
C ILE A 208 -8.31 8.36 15.14
N GLU A 209 -7.08 8.44 15.64
CA GLU A 209 -6.07 9.33 15.07
C GLU A 209 -5.59 8.81 13.72
N GLN A 210 -5.56 7.49 13.56
CA GLN A 210 -5.43 6.85 12.26
C GLN A 210 -6.71 7.03 11.41
N GLY A 211 -7.90 6.93 12.00
CA GLY A 211 -9.19 7.01 11.29
C GLY A 211 -9.72 8.43 11.02
N ARG A 212 -9.29 9.45 11.77
CA ARG A 212 -9.56 10.88 11.59
C ARG A 212 -8.49 11.45 10.68
N GLY A 213 -8.51 11.01 9.43
CA GLY A 213 -7.81 11.71 8.35
C GLY A 213 -6.43 11.17 7.97
N VAL A 214 -6.03 9.97 8.39
CA VAL A 214 -5.04 9.23 7.61
C VAL A 214 -5.79 8.55 6.48
N ASP A 215 -5.86 9.25 5.36
CA ASP A 215 -6.30 8.68 4.10
C ASP A 215 -5.69 7.27 3.91
N PRO A 216 -6.47 6.19 3.72
CA PRO A 216 -5.93 4.85 3.54
C PRO A 216 -4.93 4.76 2.38
N ARG A 217 -5.02 5.68 1.41
CA ARG A 217 -4.05 5.84 0.32
C ARG A 217 -2.66 6.25 0.80
N ARG A 218 -2.54 6.87 1.98
CA ARG A 218 -1.24 7.22 2.59
C ARG A 218 -0.44 5.99 3.01
N ALA A 219 -1.09 4.97 3.57
CA ALA A 219 -0.41 3.71 3.88
C ALA A 219 0.08 3.03 2.59
N ARG A 220 -0.72 3.08 1.52
CA ARG A 220 -0.35 2.58 0.19
C ARG A 220 0.77 3.39 -0.47
N CYS A 221 0.77 4.71 -0.29
CA CYS A 221 1.88 5.58 -0.70
C CYS A 221 3.18 5.18 -0.01
N ASP A 222 3.13 4.94 1.30
CA ASP A 222 4.28 4.53 2.08
C ASP A 222 4.80 3.18 1.59
N ALA A 223 3.92 2.19 1.42
CA ALA A 223 4.24 0.89 0.87
C ALA A 223 4.88 1.01 -0.52
N LEU A 224 4.22 1.66 -1.49
CA LEU A 224 4.74 1.83 -2.85
C LEU A 224 6.12 2.50 -2.86
N CYS A 225 6.32 3.56 -2.09
CA CYS A 225 7.60 4.26 -2.02
C CYS A 225 8.70 3.40 -1.39
N ASP A 226 8.38 2.60 -0.36
CA ASP A 226 9.33 1.64 0.23
C ASP A 226 9.74 0.57 -0.78
N LEU A 227 8.78 0.00 -1.53
CA LEU A 227 9.08 -0.98 -2.58
C LEU A 227 9.95 -0.39 -3.69
N ARG A 228 9.67 0.85 -4.11
CA ARG A 228 10.47 1.54 -5.13
C ARG A 228 11.88 1.84 -4.63
N GLY A 229 12.02 2.24 -3.37
CA GLY A 229 13.32 2.43 -2.73
C GLY A 229 14.14 1.15 -2.68
N LEU A 230 13.49 0.01 -2.46
CA LEU A 230 14.13 -1.31 -2.49
C LEU A 230 14.58 -1.72 -3.91
N CYS A 231 13.77 -1.44 -4.92
CA CYS A 231 13.94 -1.99 -6.27
C CYS A 231 14.81 -1.17 -7.22
N GLU A 232 14.64 0.15 -7.24
CA GLU A 232 15.35 1.03 -8.17
C GLU A 232 16.42 1.86 -7.46
N GLY A 233 16.33 1.98 -6.13
CA GLY A 233 16.78 3.19 -5.45
C GLY A 233 15.94 4.38 -5.95
N LEU A 234 15.66 5.36 -5.11
CA LEU A 234 14.75 6.46 -5.50
C LEU A 234 15.37 7.47 -6.49
N GLY A 235 16.46 7.11 -7.17
CA GLY A 235 17.31 8.03 -7.91
C GLY A 235 18.16 8.91 -6.97
N PRO A 236 19.12 9.66 -7.50
CA PRO A 236 20.06 10.45 -6.69
C PRO A 236 19.41 11.64 -5.96
N ASP A 237 18.23 12.08 -6.41
CA ASP A 237 17.59 13.32 -5.94
C ASP A 237 16.27 13.10 -5.16
N ALA A 238 15.78 11.86 -5.03
CA ALA A 238 14.54 11.62 -4.29
C ALA A 238 14.81 10.89 -2.96
N ASP A 239 14.64 11.62 -1.86
CA ASP A 239 14.55 11.05 -0.52
C ASP A 239 13.28 10.20 -0.42
N LEU A 240 13.35 9.02 0.22
CA LEU A 240 12.20 8.19 0.55
C LEU A 240 11.11 8.98 1.28
N ARG A 241 11.53 9.88 2.18
CA ARG A 241 10.62 10.82 2.83
C ARG A 241 9.96 11.75 1.81
N ALA A 242 10.69 12.22 0.80
CA ALA A 242 10.13 13.07 -0.24
C ALA A 242 9.15 12.30 -1.15
N CYS A 243 9.43 11.02 -1.46
CA CYS A 243 8.49 10.14 -2.17
C CYS A 243 7.18 10.01 -1.39
N LYS A 244 7.27 9.58 -0.12
CA LYS A 244 6.13 9.39 0.78
C LYS A 244 5.34 10.67 0.98
N THR A 245 6.05 11.77 1.26
CA THR A 245 5.43 13.08 1.47
C THR A 245 4.73 13.55 0.20
N ARG A 246 5.37 13.43 -0.97
CA ARG A 246 4.76 13.87 -2.24
C ARG A 246 3.53 13.04 -2.60
N CYS A 247 3.63 11.71 -2.48
CA CYS A 247 2.49 10.83 -2.70
C CYS A 247 1.35 11.14 -1.72
N ALA A 248 1.63 11.28 -0.43
CA ALA A 248 0.61 11.64 0.57
C ALA A 248 0.02 13.04 0.34
N LEU A 249 0.83 14.01 -0.12
CA LEU A 249 0.37 15.33 -0.50
C LEU A 249 -0.52 15.30 -1.74
N ASP A 250 -0.44 14.30 -2.60
CA ASP A 250 -1.41 14.18 -3.71
C ASP A 250 -2.83 13.87 -3.18
N PHE A 251 -2.99 13.44 -1.91
CA PHE A 251 -4.28 13.03 -1.33
C PHE A 251 -4.74 13.83 -0.08
N GLY A 252 -3.90 14.70 0.48
CA GLY A 252 -4.21 15.42 1.72
C GLY A 252 -5.28 16.53 1.60
N PRO A 253 -5.74 17.11 2.73
CA PRO A 253 -6.72 18.20 2.74
C PRO A 253 -6.24 19.50 2.08
N ASN A 254 -4.93 19.66 1.91
CA ASN A 254 -4.30 20.73 1.11
C ASN A 254 -3.60 20.14 -0.13
N GLY A 255 -4.07 18.99 -0.59
CA GLY A 255 -3.38 18.18 -1.55
C GLY A 255 -3.40 18.75 -2.96
N ALA A 256 -2.74 18.05 -3.88
CA ALA A 256 -2.78 18.39 -5.28
C ALA A 256 -4.23 18.44 -5.80
N PRO A 257 -4.52 19.16 -6.89
CA PRO A 257 -5.85 19.13 -7.50
C PRO A 257 -6.32 17.68 -7.67
N GLU A 258 -7.61 17.39 -7.48
CA GLU A 258 -8.18 16.03 -7.55
C GLU A 258 -7.69 15.21 -8.76
N ALA A 259 -7.47 15.90 -9.89
CA ALA A 259 -6.87 15.34 -11.09
C ALA A 259 -5.52 14.64 -10.86
N GLN A 260 -4.67 15.24 -10.04
CA GLN A 260 -3.36 14.72 -9.68
C GLN A 260 -3.48 13.59 -8.64
N ALA A 261 -4.43 13.66 -7.71
CA ALA A 261 -4.74 12.57 -6.78
C ALA A 261 -5.09 11.28 -7.52
N ARG A 262 -6.02 11.34 -8.50
CA ARG A 262 -6.43 10.17 -9.28
C ARG A 262 -5.31 9.61 -10.18
N ARG A 263 -4.40 10.48 -10.65
CA ARG A 263 -3.18 10.02 -11.35
C ARG A 263 -2.25 9.24 -10.43
N ALA A 264 -2.06 9.70 -9.20
CA ALA A 264 -1.27 8.98 -8.21
C ALA A 264 -1.95 7.65 -7.81
N GLU A 265 -3.28 7.63 -7.73
CA GLU A 265 -4.06 6.44 -7.35
C GLU A 265 -3.87 5.27 -8.32
N ALA A 266 -3.72 5.54 -9.62
CA ALA A 266 -3.44 4.49 -10.61
C ALA A 266 -2.13 3.72 -10.33
N ALA A 267 -1.14 4.38 -9.73
CA ALA A 267 0.14 3.76 -9.37
C ALA A 267 0.08 3.03 -8.03
N LEU A 268 -0.86 3.38 -7.13
CA LEU A 268 -0.98 2.74 -5.82
C LEU A 268 -1.25 1.24 -5.93
N ALA A 269 -1.97 0.77 -6.95
CA ALA A 269 -2.20 -0.66 -7.21
C ALA A 269 -0.93 -1.48 -7.52
N CYS A 270 0.20 -0.81 -7.76
CA CYS A 270 1.49 -1.48 -7.95
C CYS A 270 2.15 -1.90 -6.63
N ASP A 271 1.59 -1.49 -5.49
CA ASP A 271 2.02 -1.94 -4.16
C ASP A 271 1.83 -3.44 -3.93
N ASP A 272 1.17 -4.16 -4.84
CA ASP A 272 1.02 -5.63 -4.82
C ASP A 272 2.04 -6.37 -5.69
N ALA A 273 2.95 -5.65 -6.37
CA ALA A 273 3.96 -6.29 -7.22
C ALA A 273 4.88 -7.24 -6.42
N TRP A 274 5.25 -8.37 -7.05
CA TRP A 274 6.05 -9.42 -6.41
C TRP A 274 7.54 -9.26 -6.64
N THR A 275 7.91 -8.85 -7.86
CA THR A 275 9.31 -8.64 -8.23
C THR A 275 9.55 -7.17 -8.56
N CYS A 276 10.78 -6.72 -8.46
CA CYS A 276 11.15 -5.38 -8.88
C CYS A 276 10.88 -5.14 -10.36
N VAL A 277 11.04 -6.17 -11.20
CA VAL A 277 10.65 -6.09 -12.63
C VAL A 277 9.15 -5.84 -12.77
N GLU A 278 8.32 -6.57 -12.03
CA GLU A 278 6.86 -6.39 -12.04
C GLU A 278 6.45 -5.04 -11.49
N LEU A 279 7.08 -4.57 -10.41
CA LEU A 279 6.81 -3.26 -9.81
C LEU A 279 7.08 -2.15 -10.82
N ASN A 280 8.28 -2.16 -11.40
CA ASN A 280 8.71 -1.11 -12.34
C ASN A 280 7.86 -1.13 -13.61
N THR A 281 7.51 -2.33 -14.09
CA THR A 281 6.58 -2.50 -15.20
C THR A 281 5.21 -1.92 -14.83
N CYS A 282 4.64 -2.30 -13.68
CA CYS A 282 3.35 -1.79 -13.22
C CYS A 282 3.36 -0.26 -13.12
N VAL A 283 4.36 0.32 -12.45
CA VAL A 283 4.45 1.78 -12.28
C VAL A 283 4.56 2.49 -13.62
N ALA A 284 5.38 1.96 -14.55
CA ALA A 284 5.51 2.51 -15.89
C ALA A 284 4.21 2.39 -16.71
N GLU A 285 3.46 1.30 -16.53
CA GLU A 285 2.19 1.03 -17.20
C GLU A 285 1.02 1.85 -16.63
N SER A 286 1.07 2.14 -15.33
CA SER A 286 0.10 2.98 -14.63
C SER A 286 0.27 4.47 -14.95
N ALA A 287 1.40 4.89 -15.52
CA ALA A 287 1.63 6.27 -15.91
C ALA A 287 0.55 6.76 -16.90
N PRO A 288 -0.01 7.98 -16.70
CA PRO A 288 -1.05 8.53 -17.58
C PRO A 288 -0.67 8.50 -19.06
N GLU A 289 0.58 8.83 -19.38
CA GLU A 289 1.10 8.85 -20.73
C GLU A 289 1.06 7.46 -21.37
N THR A 290 1.51 6.43 -20.64
CA THR A 290 1.51 5.04 -21.11
C THR A 290 0.09 4.50 -21.32
N GLN A 291 -0.81 4.78 -20.37
CA GLN A 291 -2.21 4.37 -20.49
C GLN A 291 -2.90 5.05 -21.68
N CYS A 292 -2.66 6.35 -21.88
CA CYS A 292 -3.20 7.07 -23.03
C CYS A 292 -2.61 6.59 -24.36
N GLN A 293 -1.32 6.27 -24.40
CA GLN A 293 -0.67 5.68 -25.58
C GLN A 293 -1.32 4.35 -25.95
N ARG A 294 -1.47 3.44 -24.99
CA ARG A 294 -2.14 2.14 -25.20
C ARG A 294 -3.57 2.29 -25.70
N PHE A 295 -4.32 3.20 -25.09
CA PHE A 295 -5.70 3.49 -25.49
C PHE A 295 -5.78 3.99 -26.95
N CYS A 296 -4.96 4.98 -27.31
CA CYS A 296 -4.97 5.53 -28.67
C CYS A 296 -4.47 4.52 -29.69
N ASP A 297 -3.44 3.74 -29.36
CA ASP A 297 -2.89 2.71 -30.25
C ASP A 297 -3.88 1.58 -30.52
N ALA A 298 -4.61 1.11 -29.50
CA ALA A 298 -5.66 0.12 -29.68
C ALA A 298 -6.76 0.61 -30.64
N ARG A 299 -7.18 1.87 -30.50
CA ARG A 299 -8.20 2.45 -31.39
C ARG A 299 -7.69 2.65 -32.82
N LEU A 300 -6.46 3.12 -32.99
CA LEU A 300 -5.81 3.26 -34.30
C LEU A 300 -5.64 1.92 -35.00
N ALA A 301 -5.18 0.89 -34.28
CA ALA A 301 -5.00 -0.46 -34.81
C ALA A 301 -6.33 -1.04 -35.31
N CYS A 302 -7.44 -0.69 -34.68
CA CYS A 302 -8.80 -1.06 -35.08
C CYS A 302 -9.44 -0.13 -36.11
N GLY A 303 -8.65 0.74 -36.76
CA GLY A 303 -9.08 1.55 -37.89
C GLY A 303 -9.93 2.77 -37.52
N ALA A 304 -9.88 3.22 -36.27
CA ALA A 304 -10.54 4.46 -35.91
C ALA A 304 -9.84 5.65 -36.59
N ASP A 305 -10.62 6.48 -37.27
CA ASP A 305 -10.14 7.68 -37.95
C ASP A 305 -9.91 8.80 -36.93
N LEU A 306 -8.73 8.76 -36.30
CA LEU A 306 -8.29 9.73 -35.30
C LEU A 306 -6.82 10.06 -35.47
N ASP A 307 -6.46 11.32 -35.25
CA ASP A 307 -5.05 11.71 -35.17
C ASP A 307 -4.46 11.23 -33.83
N ARG A 308 -3.25 10.64 -33.86
CA ARG A 308 -2.62 10.09 -32.66
C ARG A 308 -2.31 11.19 -31.65
N ALA A 309 -1.80 12.34 -32.09
CA ALA A 309 -1.42 13.42 -31.19
C ALA A 309 -2.66 14.07 -30.55
N GLU A 310 -3.73 14.27 -31.33
CA GLU A 310 -5.02 14.75 -30.82
C GLU A 310 -5.62 13.77 -29.81
N CYS A 311 -5.55 12.46 -30.09
CA CYS A 311 -6.03 11.44 -29.17
C CYS A 311 -5.26 11.45 -27.84
N LEU A 312 -3.92 11.51 -27.89
CA LEU A 312 -3.08 11.56 -26.70
C LEU A 312 -3.36 12.83 -25.87
N ALA A 313 -3.48 13.98 -26.52
CA ALA A 313 -3.80 15.24 -25.87
C ALA A 313 -5.19 15.21 -25.20
N ALA A 314 -6.21 14.71 -25.92
CA ALA A 314 -7.56 14.59 -25.38
C ALA A 314 -7.65 13.59 -24.22
N CYS A 315 -6.91 12.48 -24.31
CA CYS A 315 -6.84 11.47 -23.25
C CYS A 315 -6.15 12.05 -22.00
N GLY A 316 -5.00 12.70 -22.15
CA GLY A 316 -4.26 13.28 -21.02
C GLY A 316 -5.01 14.41 -20.32
N ALA A 317 -5.76 15.22 -21.09
CA ALA A 317 -6.57 16.31 -20.56
C ALA A 317 -7.76 15.85 -19.69
N ARG A 318 -8.24 14.62 -19.92
CA ARG A 318 -9.38 14.03 -19.19
C ARG A 318 -9.00 12.75 -18.45
N PHE A 319 -7.70 12.56 -18.18
CA PHE A 319 -7.23 11.27 -17.68
C PHE A 319 -7.93 10.88 -16.37
N ASP A 320 -8.11 11.86 -15.49
CA ASP A 320 -8.68 11.74 -14.16
C ASP A 320 -10.20 11.58 -14.11
N TYR A 321 -10.92 11.84 -15.20
CA TYR A 321 -12.39 11.82 -15.21
C TYR A 321 -12.86 10.37 -15.11
N ASP A 322 -13.89 10.09 -14.29
CA ASP A 322 -14.36 8.71 -14.06
C ASP A 322 -14.86 8.06 -15.35
N ARG A 323 -15.57 8.84 -16.16
CA ARG A 323 -16.01 8.43 -17.48
C ARG A 323 -14.85 8.04 -18.40
N ALA A 324 -13.78 8.84 -18.41
CA ALA A 324 -12.62 8.57 -19.25
C ALA A 324 -11.87 7.33 -18.77
N THR A 325 -11.77 7.14 -17.45
CA THR A 325 -11.22 5.93 -16.82
C THR A 325 -12.02 4.68 -17.22
N ALA A 326 -13.35 4.72 -17.15
CA ALA A 326 -14.21 3.62 -17.58
C ALA A 326 -14.05 3.31 -19.08
N TRP A 327 -13.93 4.34 -19.93
CA TRP A 327 -13.72 4.15 -21.36
C TRP A 327 -12.37 3.50 -21.68
N ARG A 328 -11.28 3.97 -21.04
CA ARG A 328 -9.96 3.32 -21.16
C ARG A 328 -10.00 1.89 -20.63
N GLY A 329 -10.71 1.66 -19.52
CA GLY A 329 -10.94 0.33 -18.97
C GLY A 329 -11.62 -0.62 -19.95
N CYS A 330 -12.67 -0.16 -20.64
CA CYS A 330 -13.35 -0.93 -21.68
C CYS A 330 -12.40 -1.30 -22.83
N VAL A 331 -11.67 -0.31 -23.38
CA VAL A 331 -10.74 -0.56 -24.50
C VAL A 331 -9.62 -1.53 -24.09
N ARG A 332 -9.12 -1.42 -22.85
CA ARG A 332 -8.14 -2.36 -22.31
C ARG A 332 -8.70 -3.78 -22.21
N GLN A 333 -9.94 -3.95 -21.73
CA GLN A 333 -10.60 -5.26 -21.62
C GLN A 333 -10.92 -5.89 -22.97
N ALA A 334 -11.24 -5.07 -23.99
CA ALA A 334 -11.46 -5.53 -25.34
C ALA A 334 -10.19 -6.11 -26.00
N GLY A 335 -9.01 -5.70 -25.55
CA GLY A 335 -7.73 -6.20 -26.06
C GLY A 335 -7.58 -5.96 -27.56
N GLU A 336 -7.31 -7.01 -28.32
CA GLU A 336 -7.14 -6.96 -29.79
C GLU A 336 -8.46 -7.18 -30.56
N ASP A 337 -9.59 -7.41 -29.87
CA ASP A 337 -10.90 -7.56 -30.54
C ASP A 337 -11.43 -6.20 -31.00
N CYS A 338 -11.22 -5.89 -32.27
CA CYS A 338 -11.65 -4.62 -32.84
C CYS A 338 -13.16 -4.39 -32.85
N ALA A 339 -13.98 -5.44 -32.82
CA ALA A 339 -15.42 -5.27 -32.67
C ALA A 339 -15.77 -4.83 -31.24
N ALA A 340 -15.09 -5.39 -30.23
CA ALA A 340 -15.23 -4.98 -28.84
C ALA A 340 -14.66 -3.57 -28.59
N VAL A 341 -13.51 -3.23 -29.17
CA VAL A 341 -12.93 -1.87 -29.11
C VAL A 341 -13.89 -0.85 -29.75
N ALA A 342 -14.50 -1.18 -30.89
CA ALA A 342 -15.50 -0.32 -31.52
C ALA A 342 -16.81 -0.20 -30.71
N ALA A 343 -17.14 -1.21 -29.91
CA ALA A 343 -18.27 -1.16 -28.99
C ALA A 343 -18.00 -0.30 -27.75
N CYS A 344 -16.73 -0.11 -27.36
CA CYS A 344 -16.34 0.80 -26.28
C CYS A 344 -16.60 2.26 -26.68
N ARG A 345 -17.72 2.80 -26.21
CA ARG A 345 -18.07 4.21 -26.38
C ARG A 345 -17.82 4.99 -25.09
N PRO A 346 -17.40 6.26 -25.18
CA PRO A 346 -17.48 7.12 -24.02
C PRO A 346 -18.96 7.20 -23.62
N PRO A 347 -19.30 7.02 -22.33
CA PRO A 347 -20.63 7.32 -21.84
C PRO A 347 -21.10 8.72 -22.30
N PRO A 348 -22.40 8.94 -22.54
CA PRO A 348 -22.90 10.25 -22.95
C PRO A 348 -22.50 11.30 -21.91
N ALA A 349 -21.98 12.43 -22.38
CA ALA A 349 -21.63 13.53 -21.50
C ALA A 349 -22.85 14.40 -21.22
N PRO A 350 -23.12 14.74 -19.95
CA PRO A 350 -24.04 15.84 -19.65
C PRO A 350 -23.50 17.16 -20.20
N ASP A 351 -24.40 18.12 -20.47
CA ASP A 351 -24.03 19.46 -20.91
C ASP A 351 -23.55 20.30 -19.72
N CYS A 352 -22.39 19.93 -19.18
CA CYS A 352 -21.78 20.60 -18.06
C CYS A 352 -21.29 22.01 -18.40
N SER A 353 -20.95 22.27 -19.67
CA SER A 353 -20.44 23.57 -20.11
C SER A 353 -21.41 24.70 -19.83
N ASP A 354 -22.67 24.55 -20.23
CA ASP A 354 -23.67 25.61 -20.09
C ASP A 354 -24.08 25.83 -18.63
N TRP A 355 -24.18 24.73 -17.86
CA TRP A 355 -24.44 24.79 -16.43
C TRP A 355 -23.29 25.46 -15.67
N CYS A 356 -22.05 25.04 -15.91
CA CYS A 356 -20.86 25.58 -15.25
C CYS A 356 -20.53 27.01 -15.66
N ALA A 357 -20.76 27.39 -16.92
CA ALA A 357 -20.63 28.77 -17.36
C ALA A 357 -21.65 29.68 -16.66
N THR A 358 -22.85 29.18 -16.39
CA THR A 358 -23.89 29.90 -15.64
C THR A 358 -23.54 29.96 -14.15
N GLY A 359 -23.15 28.84 -13.55
CA GLY A 359 -22.70 28.76 -12.15
C GLY A 359 -21.52 29.69 -11.85
N ARG A 360 -20.52 29.74 -12.73
CA ARG A 360 -19.35 30.64 -12.59
C ARG A 360 -19.75 32.11 -12.65
N ARG A 361 -20.63 32.49 -13.57
CA ARG A 361 -21.17 33.86 -13.65
C ARG A 361 -21.93 34.26 -12.38
N CYS A 362 -22.54 33.30 -11.70
CA CYS A 362 -23.24 33.53 -10.43
C CYS A 362 -22.36 33.37 -9.19
N GLY A 363 -21.07 32.98 -9.34
CA GLY A 363 -20.18 32.69 -8.22
C GLY A 363 -20.60 31.47 -7.39
N LEU A 364 -21.36 30.54 -7.98
CA LEU A 364 -21.95 29.38 -7.30
C LEU A 364 -21.09 28.11 -7.38
N VAL A 365 -20.14 28.07 -8.32
CA VAL A 365 -19.32 26.89 -8.60
C VAL A 365 -17.86 27.31 -8.79
N GLY A 366 -16.94 26.41 -8.47
CA GLY A 366 -15.50 26.61 -8.65
C GLY A 366 -15.02 26.37 -10.09
N ASP A 367 -13.70 26.46 -10.27
CA ASP A 367 -13.03 26.19 -11.55
C ASP A 367 -13.08 24.70 -11.95
N ASP A 368 -13.39 23.82 -11.00
CA ASP A 368 -13.54 22.37 -11.14
C ASP A 368 -14.95 21.92 -11.52
N CYS A 369 -15.89 22.85 -11.68
CA CYS A 369 -17.29 22.57 -11.96
C CYS A 369 -17.51 21.58 -13.10
N GLU A 370 -16.80 21.73 -14.22
CA GLU A 370 -17.00 20.88 -15.40
C GLU A 370 -16.59 19.43 -15.13
N ARG A 371 -15.57 19.21 -14.29
CA ARG A 371 -15.19 17.87 -13.82
C ARG A 371 -16.23 17.32 -12.85
N ALA A 372 -16.58 18.08 -11.82
CA ALA A 372 -17.54 17.65 -10.80
C ALA A 372 -18.91 17.30 -11.40
N CYS A 373 -19.38 18.06 -12.39
CA CYS A 373 -20.60 17.76 -13.13
C CYS A 373 -20.47 16.49 -13.98
N ASP A 374 -19.32 16.27 -14.61
CA ASP A 374 -19.08 15.08 -15.43
C ASP A 374 -19.06 13.79 -14.60
N ASP A 375 -18.44 13.85 -13.42
CA ASP A 375 -18.31 12.70 -12.52
C ASP A 375 -19.63 12.43 -11.77
N ALA A 376 -20.37 13.47 -11.37
CA ALA A 376 -21.63 13.32 -10.62
C ALA A 376 -22.75 12.62 -11.42
N ASP A 377 -22.78 12.77 -12.74
CA ASP A 377 -23.76 12.08 -13.60
C ASP A 377 -23.29 10.67 -14.03
N PHE A 378 -22.04 10.30 -13.72
CA PHE A 378 -21.50 8.98 -14.02
C PHE A 378 -21.61 7.98 -12.85
N ALA A 379 -21.55 8.47 -11.61
CA ALA A 379 -21.71 7.68 -10.38
C ALA A 379 -23.15 7.18 -10.18
#